data_AF-A0A349DA41-F1
#
_entry.id   AF-A0A349DA41-F1
#
_cell.length_a   1.000
_cell.length_b   1.000
_cell.length_c   1.000
_cell.angle_alpha   90.00
_cell.angle_beta   90.00
_cell.angle_gamma   90.00
#
_symmetry.space_group_name_H-M   'P 1'
#
loop_
_entity.id
_entity.type
_entity.pdbx_description
1 polymer ?
#
loop_
_entity_poly.entity_id
_entity_poly.type
_entity_poly.pdbx_seq_one_letter_code
_entity_poly.pdbx_strand_id
1 'polypeptide(L)'
;MAVYNPKSLKAEEFINHEEILETIEYAERNKHNVELIDSLLEKARPKKNDHGVTCAGLTHREASVLLACDIPEKVEEMYKLANEIKLAFYGNRIVMFAPLYLS
;
A
#
# COMPACT_ATOMS: atom_id res chain seq x y z
N MET A 1 -3.22 -24.71 -11.98
CA MET A 1 -2.88 -23.28 -12.11
C MET A 1 -1.44 -23.06 -11.68
N ALA A 2 -0.79 -21.99 -12.17
CA ALA A 2 0.55 -21.64 -11.69
C ALA A 2 0.48 -21.34 -10.19
N VAL A 3 1.41 -21.88 -9.40
CA VAL A 3 1.51 -21.58 -7.96
C VAL A 3 1.99 -20.14 -7.80
N TYR A 4 1.31 -19.34 -6.96
CA TYR A 4 1.70 -17.96 -6.72
C TYR A 4 3.13 -17.88 -6.18
N ASN A 5 3.97 -17.10 -6.84
CA ASN A 5 5.35 -16.83 -6.46
C ASN A 5 5.69 -15.35 -6.69
N PRO A 6 5.65 -14.50 -5.65
CA PRO A 6 5.91 -13.06 -5.77
C PRO A 6 7.34 -12.71 -6.21
N LYS A 7 8.27 -13.67 -6.17
CA LYS A 7 9.67 -13.47 -6.58
C LYS A 7 9.96 -14.02 -7.97
N SER A 8 8.94 -14.49 -8.68
CA SER A 8 9.12 -15.01 -10.03
C SER A 8 9.49 -13.91 -11.01
N LEU A 9 10.25 -14.29 -12.04
CA LEU A 9 10.53 -13.44 -13.20
C LEU A 9 9.44 -13.53 -14.29
N LYS A 10 8.46 -14.43 -14.13
CA LYS A 10 7.34 -14.58 -15.06
C LYS A 10 6.08 -13.96 -14.48
N ALA A 11 5.43 -13.10 -15.27
CA ALA A 11 4.27 -12.34 -14.83
C ALA A 11 3.12 -13.24 -14.37
N GLU A 12 2.89 -14.37 -15.05
CA GLU A 12 1.79 -15.29 -14.75
C GLU A 12 1.98 -16.03 -13.40
N GLU A 13 3.19 -15.99 -12.84
CA GLU A 13 3.52 -16.63 -11.57
C GLU A 13 3.38 -15.64 -10.39
N PHE A 14 3.55 -14.32 -10.59
CA PHE A 14 3.35 -13.30 -9.53
C PHE A 14 2.08 -12.43 -9.69
N ILE A 15 1.45 -12.43 -10.87
CA ILE A 15 0.11 -11.89 -11.11
C ILE A 15 -0.83 -13.08 -11.24
N ASN A 16 -1.27 -13.57 -10.08
CA ASN A 16 -2.05 -14.79 -9.99
C ASN A 16 -3.53 -14.48 -9.65
N HIS A 17 -4.45 -15.05 -10.43
CA HIS A 17 -5.88 -14.78 -10.29
C HIS A 17 -6.47 -15.25 -8.94
N GLU A 18 -6.12 -16.47 -8.50
CA GLU A 18 -6.61 -17.02 -7.22
C GLU A 18 -6.12 -16.18 -6.05
N GLU A 19 -4.82 -15.83 -6.04
CA GLU A 19 -4.22 -14.97 -5.02
C GLU A 19 -4.93 -13.61 -4.93
N ILE A 20 -5.29 -13.01 -6.07
CA ILE A 20 -6.01 -11.74 -6.11
C ILE A 20 -7.41 -11.90 -5.51
N LEU A 21 -8.16 -12.95 -5.89
CA LEU A 21 -9.50 -13.18 -5.36
C LEU A 21 -9.48 -13.45 -3.85
N GLU A 22 -8.55 -14.28 -3.38
CA GLU A 22 -8.33 -14.52 -1.94
C GLU A 22 -7.99 -13.24 -1.18
N THR A 23 -7.16 -12.38 -1.79
CA THR A 23 -6.77 -11.09 -1.22
C THR A 23 -7.97 -10.15 -1.07
N ILE A 24 -8.82 -10.06 -2.10
CA ILE A 24 -10.04 -9.25 -2.07
C ILE A 24 -11.00 -9.78 -1.00
N GLU A 25 -11.21 -11.10 -0.95
CA GLU A 25 -12.08 -11.71 0.06
C GLU A 25 -11.56 -11.48 1.48
N TYR A 26 -10.25 -11.62 1.70
CA TYR A 26 -9.61 -11.31 2.98
C TYR A 26 -9.82 -9.85 3.38
N ALA A 27 -9.69 -8.92 2.43
CA ALA A 27 -9.91 -7.50 2.67
C ALA A 27 -11.37 -7.21 3.04
N GLU A 28 -12.34 -7.75 2.30
CA GLU A 28 -13.77 -7.57 2.59
C GLU A 28 -14.15 -8.09 3.99
N ARG A 29 -13.58 -9.23 4.40
CA ARG A 29 -13.79 -9.78 5.75
C ARG A 29 -13.20 -8.89 6.85
N ASN A 30 -12.19 -8.09 6.54
CA ASN A 30 -11.43 -7.29 7.52
C ASN A 30 -11.62 -5.78 7.38
N LYS A 31 -12.46 -5.28 6.47
CA LYS A 31 -12.61 -3.85 6.19
C LYS A 31 -13.09 -2.99 7.37
N HIS A 32 -13.68 -3.63 8.39
CA HIS A 32 -14.09 -3.00 9.65
C HIS A 32 -13.28 -3.48 10.86
N ASN A 33 -12.20 -4.24 10.64
CA ASN A 33 -11.32 -4.71 11.71
C ASN A 33 -10.38 -3.58 12.13
N VAL A 34 -10.85 -2.72 13.04
CA VAL A 34 -10.13 -1.52 13.48
C VAL A 34 -8.73 -1.84 14.02
N GLU A 35 -8.60 -2.89 14.84
CA GLU A 35 -7.31 -3.28 15.41
C GLU A 35 -6.29 -3.67 14.33
N LEU A 36 -6.74 -4.42 13.31
CA LEU A 36 -5.90 -4.76 12.18
C LEU A 36 -5.52 -3.50 11.40
N ILE A 37 -6.50 -2.68 11.02
CA ILE A 37 -6.27 -1.44 10.27
C ILE A 37 -5.23 -0.57 10.98
N ASP A 38 -5.38 -0.37 12.29
CA ASP A 38 -4.46 0.43 13.10
C ASP A 38 -3.04 -0.14 13.08
N SER A 39 -2.91 -1.46 13.17
CA SER A 39 -1.60 -2.12 13.07
C SER A 39 -0.96 -1.93 11.69
N LEU A 40 -1.75 -1.91 10.61
CA LEU A 40 -1.26 -1.69 9.25
C LEU A 40 -0.82 -0.23 9.03
N LEU A 41 -1.59 0.72 9.54
CA LEU A 41 -1.22 2.15 9.51
C LEU A 41 0.08 2.39 10.27
N GLU A 42 0.23 1.82 11.46
CA GLU A 42 1.47 1.93 12.23
C GLU A 42 2.67 1.22 11.58
N LYS A 43 2.44 0.08 10.91
CA LYS A 43 3.47 -0.59 10.13
C LYS A 43 3.97 0.29 8.97
N ALA A 44 3.06 0.99 8.29
CA ALA A 44 3.39 1.84 7.15
C ALA A 44 4.07 3.17 7.55
N ARG A 45 3.96 3.58 8.82
CA ARG A 45 4.46 4.87 9.31
C ARG A 45 5.97 5.04 9.11
N PRO A 46 6.42 6.24 8.67
CA PRO A 46 7.84 6.52 8.50
C PRO A 46 8.55 6.54 9.86
N LYS A 47 9.67 5.84 9.96
CA LYS A 47 10.53 5.78 11.14
C LYS A 47 11.86 6.45 10.85
N LYS A 48 12.28 7.34 11.76
CA LYS A 48 13.60 7.96 11.71
C LYS A 48 14.62 7.06 12.39
N ASN A 49 15.79 6.93 11.79
CA ASN A 49 16.95 6.26 12.36
C ASN A 49 18.22 7.07 12.05
N ASP A 50 19.37 6.56 12.49
CA ASP A 50 20.68 7.23 12.31
C ASP A 50 21.07 7.42 10.84
N HIS A 51 20.38 6.75 9.92
CA HIS A 51 20.66 6.76 8.47
C HIS A 51 19.56 7.46 7.65
N GLY A 52 18.56 8.08 8.29
CA GLY A 52 17.51 8.84 7.61
C GLY A 52 16.09 8.40 8.01
N VAL A 53 15.18 8.41 7.02
CA VAL A 53 13.78 7.98 7.19
C VAL A 53 13.56 6.69 6.40
N THR A 54 12.92 5.70 7.01
CA THR A 54 12.52 4.44 6.36
C THR A 54 11.05 4.12 6.62
N CYS A 55 10.42 3.40 5.70
CA CYS A 55 9.10 2.79 5.88
C CYS A 55 9.25 1.28 5.73
N ALA A 56 8.54 0.50 6.54
CA ALA A 56 8.52 -0.96 6.38
C ALA A 56 7.76 -1.39 5.10
N GLY A 57 6.81 -0.56 4.66
CA GLY A 57 5.91 -0.87 3.55
C GLY A 57 4.81 -1.86 3.94
N LEU A 58 3.94 -2.14 2.98
CA LEU A 58 2.83 -3.08 3.09
C LEU A 58 2.96 -4.14 2.00
N THR A 59 2.51 -5.34 2.32
CA THR A 59 2.26 -6.39 1.31
C THR A 59 0.99 -6.06 0.53
N HIS A 60 0.77 -6.73 -0.60
CA HIS A 60 -0.44 -6.57 -1.41
C HIS A 60 -1.72 -6.92 -0.62
N ARG A 61 -1.67 -7.97 0.22
CA ARG A 61 -2.81 -8.36 1.09
C ARG A 61 -3.13 -7.29 2.12
N GLU A 62 -2.12 -6.75 2.79
CA GLU A 62 -2.30 -5.68 3.78
C GLU A 62 -2.82 -4.39 3.13
N ALA A 63 -2.26 -4.00 1.98
CA ALA A 63 -2.73 -2.86 1.22
C ALA A 63 -4.19 -3.02 0.77
N SER A 64 -4.61 -4.25 0.44
CA SER A 64 -6.00 -4.53 0.07
C SER A 64 -6.99 -4.31 1.21
N VAL A 65 -6.61 -4.60 2.47
CA VAL A 65 -7.46 -4.30 3.64
C VAL A 65 -7.71 -2.80 3.76
N LEU A 66 -6.66 -1.99 3.63
CA LEU A 66 -6.77 -0.53 3.66
C LEU A 66 -7.58 0.02 2.49
N LEU A 67 -7.47 -0.60 1.30
CA LEU A 67 -8.25 -0.23 0.12
C LEU A 67 -9.76 -0.48 0.31
N ALA A 68 -10.13 -1.56 1.00
CA ALA A 68 -11.52 -1.93 1.26
C ALA A 68 -12.13 -1.18 2.46
N CYS A 69 -11.31 -0.55 3.32
CA CYS A 69 -11.75 0.17 4.50
C CYS A 69 -12.60 1.40 4.14
N ASP A 70 -13.85 1.41 4.61
CA ASP A 70 -14.83 2.48 4.41
C ASP A 70 -15.13 3.28 5.70
N ILE A 71 -14.42 3.01 6.80
CA ILE A 71 -14.51 3.77 8.06
C ILE A 71 -13.95 5.20 7.83
N PRO A 72 -14.78 6.26 7.91
CA PRO A 72 -14.36 7.61 7.53
C PRO A 72 -13.15 8.14 8.34
N GLU A 73 -13.11 7.83 9.64
CA GLU A 73 -12.02 8.24 10.53
C GLU A 73 -10.67 7.62 10.15
N LYS A 74 -10.69 6.36 9.72
CA LYS A 74 -9.49 5.64 9.27
C LYS A 74 -9.06 6.05 7.87
N VAL A 75 -10.01 6.40 7.01
CA VAL A 75 -9.70 7.02 5.71
C VAL A 75 -8.99 8.35 5.88
N GLU A 76 -9.46 9.19 6.81
CA GLU A 76 -8.77 10.45 7.13
C GLU A 76 -7.37 10.22 7.72
N GLU A 77 -7.21 9.20 8.57
CA GLU A 77 -5.91 8.78 9.09
C GLU A 77 -4.96 8.33 7.98
N MET A 78 -5.46 7.58 6.99
CA MET A 78 -4.69 7.20 5.79
C MET A 78 -4.19 8.42 5.01
N TYR A 79 -5.03 9.45 4.81
CA TYR A 79 -4.61 10.67 4.13
C TYR A 79 -3.52 11.42 4.91
N LYS A 80 -3.65 11.53 6.24
CA LYS A 80 -2.63 12.15 7.10
C LYS A 80 -1.31 11.40 7.01
N LEU A 81 -1.36 10.06 7.12
CA LEU A 81 -0.19 9.21 7.02
C LEU A 81 0.50 9.30 5.66
N ALA A 82 -0.28 9.28 4.56
CA ALA A 82 0.25 9.45 3.22
C ALA A 82 0.97 10.80 3.05
N ASN A 83 0.43 11.87 3.64
CA ASN A 83 1.07 13.18 3.65
C ASN A 83 2.36 13.19 4.50
N GLU A 84 2.36 12.55 5.67
CA GLU A 84 3.57 12.37 6.49
C GLU A 84 4.68 11.66 5.71
N ILE A 85 4.35 10.53 5.05
CA ILE A 85 5.28 9.79 4.19
C ILE A 85 5.78 10.69 3.06
N LYS A 86 4.88 11.37 2.36
CA LYS A 86 5.24 12.28 1.26
C LYS A 86 6.22 13.34 1.71
N LEU A 87 5.95 14.00 2.83
CA LEU A 87 6.81 15.06 3.36
C LEU A 87 8.16 14.52 3.85
N ALA A 88 8.18 13.34 4.48
CA ALA A 88 9.41 12.77 5.01
C ALA A 88 10.39 12.35 3.91
N PHE A 89 9.90 11.83 2.78
CA PHE A 89 10.76 11.40 1.66
C PHE A 89 10.95 12.49 0.59
N TYR A 90 9.87 13.19 0.22
CA TYR A 90 9.86 14.10 -0.93
C TYR A 90 9.79 15.58 -0.54
N GLY A 91 9.51 15.89 0.72
CA GLY A 91 9.30 17.27 1.18
C GLY A 91 8.21 17.97 0.38
N ASN A 92 8.38 19.25 0.09
CA ASN A 92 7.43 20.04 -0.71
C ASN A 92 7.73 20.01 -2.23
N ARG A 93 8.66 19.17 -2.68
CA ARG A 93 9.03 19.09 -4.10
C ARG A 93 7.90 18.47 -4.92
N ILE A 94 7.60 19.08 -6.06
CA ILE A 94 6.65 18.58 -7.07
C ILE A 94 7.40 18.56 -8.41
N VAL A 95 7.49 17.39 -9.03
CA VAL A 95 8.14 17.23 -10.34
C VAL A 95 7.13 17.53 -11.43
N MET A 96 7.51 18.38 -12.38
CA MET A 96 6.69 18.74 -13.54
C MET A 96 7.22 18.03 -14.79
N PHE A 97 6.34 17.47 -15.61
CA PHE A 97 6.68 16.88 -16.90
C PHE A 97 5.59 17.21 -17.94
N ALA A 98 5.96 17.24 -19.21
CA ALA A 98 5.05 17.48 -20.32
C ALA A 98 5.19 16.33 -21.34
N PRO A 99 4.18 15.47 -21.51
CA PRO A 99 4.22 14.43 -22.53
C PRO A 99 4.09 15.07 -23.92
N LEU A 100 4.92 14.62 -24.85
CA LEU A 100 4.86 15.03 -26.25
C LEU A 100 4.58 13.79 -27.11
N TYR A 101 3.37 13.70 -27.65
CA TYR A 101 2.99 12.65 -28.60
C TYR A 101 3.34 13.12 -30.01
N LEU A 102 4.25 12.42 -30.68
CA LEU A 102 4.77 12.81 -32.01
C LEU A 102 4.21 12.01 -33.18
N SER A 103 3.44 10.95 -32.94
CA SER A 103 2.58 10.25 -33.90
C SER A 103 1.97 9.03 -33.23
#